data_AF-A0AAW9QN71-F1
#
_entry.id   AF-A0AAW9QN71-F1
#
_cell.length_a   1.000
_cell.length_b   1.000
_cell.length_c   1.000
_cell.angle_alpha   90.00
_cell.angle_beta   90.00
_cell.angle_gamma   90.00
#
_symmetry.space_group_name_H-M   'P 1'
#
loop_
_entity.id
_entity.type
_entity.pdbx_description
1 polymer ?
#
loop_
_entity_poly.entity_id
_entity_poly.type
_entity_poly.pdbx_seq_one_letter_code
_entity_poly.pdbx_strand_id
1 'polypeptide(L)'
;MPWWNRSTVATVALLAGALLAGCASRVPLDQPTRPAPPPLQAPPPAPPPELLPPPPPPPEPPPAATPMPVPPSAETPPAPSVPPPLMPEPPLVVEQRWLQQWFEGTPVVIASQGDGSLLVEVPAEFCFDPGASAVKPPLAAVLTRVRSSLERQPRVQLRIEAPAEAGGVSSLARERSTRVREHFFSPSILPTRITELDGLPGSPVRLVMTPA
;
A
#
# COMPACT_ATOMS: atom_id res chain seq x y z
N MET A 1 -8.68 18.19 -8.47
CA MET A 1 -8.78 18.51 -7.03
C MET A 1 -7.38 18.35 -6.40
N PRO A 2 -6.52 19.37 -6.42
CA PRO A 2 -5.23 19.31 -5.74
C PRO A 2 -5.41 19.81 -4.30
N TRP A 3 -5.25 18.87 -3.37
CA TRP A 3 -5.53 19.01 -1.93
C TRP A 3 -4.32 19.56 -1.13
N TRP A 4 -3.25 19.98 -1.82
CA TRP A 4 -1.98 20.35 -1.19
C TRP A 4 -1.89 21.83 -0.77
N ASN A 5 -2.83 22.70 -1.17
CA ASN A 5 -2.70 24.15 -0.97
C ASN A 5 -3.52 24.70 0.21
N ARG A 6 -3.27 24.22 1.42
CA ARG A 6 -3.69 24.87 2.68
C ARG A 6 -2.72 24.58 3.82
N SER A 7 -1.52 25.16 3.75
CA SER A 7 -0.71 25.38 4.95
C SER A 7 -0.74 26.86 5.28
N THR A 8 -1.69 27.19 6.15
CA THR A 8 -1.80 28.46 6.85
C THR A 8 -0.48 28.77 7.53
N VAL A 9 0.09 29.91 7.14
CA VAL A 9 1.15 30.63 7.85
C VAL A 9 0.59 31.10 9.19
N ALA A 10 1.26 30.77 10.32
CA ALA A 10 1.10 31.28 11.70
C ALA A 10 1.23 30.11 12.70
N THR A 11 2.02 30.10 13.76
CA THR A 11 2.81 31.11 14.46
C THR A 11 3.81 30.35 15.32
N VAL A 12 5.07 30.77 15.26
CA VAL A 12 6.10 30.38 16.23
C VAL A 12 5.73 31.00 17.58
N ALA A 13 5.44 30.17 18.58
CA ALA A 13 5.41 30.58 19.98
C ALA A 13 6.26 29.59 20.79
N LEU A 14 7.49 30.03 20.99
CA LEU A 14 8.52 29.47 21.84
C LEU A 14 8.11 29.69 23.30
N LEU A 15 8.09 28.65 24.14
CA LEU A 15 8.23 28.81 25.58
C LEU A 15 8.72 27.50 26.23
N ALA A 16 9.88 27.64 26.86
CA ALA A 16 10.55 26.67 27.69
C ALA A 16 9.87 26.51 29.06
N GLY A 17 10.05 25.35 29.69
CA GLY A 17 9.68 25.13 31.09
C GLY A 17 10.07 23.73 31.56
N ALA A 18 11.01 23.68 32.51
CA ALA A 18 11.65 22.48 33.03
C ALA A 18 11.05 21.96 34.36
N LEU A 19 11.46 20.74 34.72
CA LEU A 19 11.69 20.16 36.06
C LEU A 19 10.60 19.31 36.78
N LEU A 20 11.11 18.14 37.19
CA LEU A 20 10.97 17.41 38.47
C LEU A 20 9.79 16.45 38.72
N ALA A 21 10.19 15.17 38.89
CA ALA A 21 10.02 14.32 40.06
C ALA A 21 8.63 14.14 40.69
N GLY A 22 8.22 12.88 40.85
CA GLY A 22 7.24 12.49 41.86
C GLY A 22 6.60 11.13 41.65
N CYS A 23 7.14 10.11 42.33
CA CYS A 23 6.40 8.87 42.63
C CYS A 23 5.27 9.18 43.62
N ALA A 24 4.04 8.71 43.37
CA ALA A 24 3.13 8.21 44.41
C ALA A 24 1.80 7.73 43.81
N SER A 25 1.51 6.45 44.05
CA SER A 25 0.22 5.81 43.89
C SER A 25 -0.87 6.51 44.71
N ARG A 26 -2.02 6.82 44.09
CA ARG A 26 -3.29 6.94 44.81
C ARG A 26 -4.48 6.70 43.89
N VAL A 27 -5.21 5.64 44.20
CA VAL A 27 -6.55 5.34 43.69
C VAL A 27 -7.54 6.42 44.19
N PRO A 28 -8.47 6.87 43.34
CA PRO A 28 -9.83 7.10 43.81
C PRO A 28 -10.88 6.38 42.95
N LEU A 29 -11.87 5.82 43.66
CA LEU A 29 -13.18 5.49 43.12
C LEU A 29 -13.83 6.75 42.55
N ASP A 30 -14.06 6.79 41.24
CA ASP A 30 -15.18 7.50 40.62
C ASP A 30 -15.30 7.00 39.17
N GLN A 31 -16.10 5.95 38.94
CA GLN A 31 -16.48 5.58 37.58
C GLN A 31 -17.69 6.44 37.21
N PRO A 32 -17.59 7.37 36.25
CA PRO A 32 -18.78 7.96 35.65
C PRO A 32 -19.55 6.82 34.97
N THR A 33 -20.81 6.65 35.35
CA THR A 33 -21.76 5.76 34.68
C THR A 33 -21.66 5.99 33.17
N ARG A 34 -21.08 5.03 32.44
CA ARG A 34 -21.11 5.06 30.97
C ARG A 34 -22.58 5.07 30.54
N PRO A 35 -23.03 6.03 29.72
CA PRO A 35 -24.34 5.94 29.11
C PRO A 35 -24.42 4.65 28.29
N ALA A 36 -25.55 3.96 28.40
CA ALA A 36 -25.83 2.76 27.64
C ALA A 36 -25.62 3.01 26.13
N PRO A 37 -25.07 2.03 25.38
CA PRO A 37 -24.95 2.17 23.94
C PRO A 37 -26.35 2.35 23.31
N PRO A 38 -26.49 3.21 22.28
CA PRO A 38 -27.74 3.29 21.55
C PRO A 38 -28.08 1.93 20.94
N PRO A 39 -29.38 1.57 20.82
CA PRO A 39 -29.76 0.33 20.17
C PRO A 39 -29.19 0.29 18.76
N LEU A 40 -28.62 -0.86 18.39
CA LEU A 40 -28.09 -1.14 17.07
C LEU A 40 -29.16 -0.78 16.02
N GLN A 41 -28.89 0.25 15.25
CA GLN A 41 -29.69 0.61 14.09
C GLN A 41 -29.60 -0.57 13.12
N ALA A 42 -30.74 -1.19 12.81
CA ALA A 42 -30.79 -2.30 11.86
C ALA A 42 -30.22 -1.82 10.51
N PRO A 43 -29.38 -2.63 9.82
CA PRO A 43 -28.90 -2.27 8.50
C PRO A 43 -30.10 -2.06 7.56
N PRO A 44 -30.04 -1.09 6.64
CA PRO A 44 -31.09 -0.93 5.63
C PRO A 44 -31.22 -2.23 4.82
N PRO A 45 -32.43 -2.59 4.35
CA PRO A 45 -32.62 -3.77 3.53
C PRO A 45 -31.74 -3.67 2.28
N ALA A 46 -31.03 -4.75 1.96
CA ALA A 46 -30.23 -4.85 0.76
C ALA A 46 -31.09 -4.55 -0.49
N PRO A 47 -30.54 -3.87 -1.52
CA PRO A 47 -31.25 -3.76 -2.79
C PRO A 47 -31.50 -5.17 -3.35
N PRO A 48 -32.62 -5.40 -4.07
CA PRO A 48 -32.84 -6.67 -4.73
C PRO A 48 -31.71 -6.93 -5.73
N PRO A 49 -31.27 -8.19 -5.91
CA PRO A 49 -30.30 -8.51 -6.94
C PRO A 49 -30.93 -8.18 -8.30
N GLU A 50 -30.34 -7.20 -8.99
CA GLU A 50 -30.65 -6.93 -10.38
C GLU A 50 -30.30 -8.20 -11.17
N LEU A 51 -31.33 -8.85 -11.74
CA LEU A 51 -31.19 -10.04 -12.58
C LEU A 51 -30.36 -9.66 -13.81
N LEU A 52 -29.06 -9.92 -13.75
CA LEU A 52 -28.18 -9.90 -14.93
C LEU A 52 -28.83 -10.80 -16.01
N PRO A 53 -29.00 -10.30 -17.25
CA PRO A 53 -29.48 -11.14 -18.35
C PRO A 53 -28.50 -12.30 -18.57
N PRO A 54 -29.00 -13.50 -18.92
CA PRO A 54 -28.13 -14.64 -19.18
C PRO A 54 -27.16 -14.31 -20.34
N PRO A 55 -25.92 -14.80 -20.28
CA PRO A 55 -24.98 -14.62 -21.38
C PRO A 55 -25.53 -15.27 -22.66
N PRO A 56 -25.24 -14.71 -23.85
CA PRO A 56 -25.63 -15.33 -25.11
C PRO A 56 -25.01 -16.73 -25.23
N PRO A 57 -25.70 -17.70 -25.86
CA PRO A 57 -25.16 -19.03 -26.09
C PRO A 57 -23.91 -18.96 -26.98
N PRO A 58 -22.95 -19.89 -26.82
CA PRO A 58 -21.79 -19.95 -27.70
C PRO A 58 -22.22 -20.26 -29.15
N PRO A 59 -21.48 -19.78 -30.16
CA PRO A 59 -21.74 -20.13 -31.55
C PRO A 59 -21.54 -21.64 -31.76
N GLU A 60 -22.52 -22.28 -32.39
CA GLU A 60 -22.47 -23.70 -32.75
C GLU A 60 -21.32 -23.99 -33.73
N PRO A 61 -20.59 -25.11 -33.57
CA PRO A 61 -19.61 -25.55 -34.56
C PRO A 61 -20.33 -26.09 -35.81
N PRO A 62 -19.78 -25.87 -37.03
CA PRO A 62 -20.35 -26.41 -38.26
C PRO A 62 -20.28 -27.95 -38.31
N PRO A 63 -21.18 -28.60 -39.08
CA PRO A 63 -21.36 -30.04 -39.08
C PRO A 63 -20.18 -30.81 -39.70
N ALA A 64 -19.97 -31.99 -39.13
CA ALA A 64 -18.93 -32.95 -39.46
C ALA A 64 -18.92 -33.40 -40.94
N ALA A 65 -17.73 -33.38 -41.54
CA ALA A 65 -17.42 -34.19 -42.71
C ALA A 65 -16.82 -35.54 -42.27
N THR A 66 -17.30 -36.60 -42.92
CA THR A 66 -17.06 -38.04 -42.71
C THR A 66 -15.56 -38.43 -42.80
N PRO A 67 -15.11 -39.50 -42.09
CA PRO A 67 -13.70 -39.90 -42.03
C PRO A 67 -13.27 -40.78 -43.22
N MET A 68 -12.01 -40.62 -43.65
CA MET A 68 -11.28 -41.60 -44.47
C MET A 68 -9.95 -42.01 -43.80
N PRO A 69 -9.44 -43.23 -44.04
CA PRO A 69 -8.38 -43.84 -43.25
C PRO A 69 -6.95 -43.45 -43.67
N VAL A 70 -6.06 -43.41 -42.67
CA VAL A 70 -4.59 -43.20 -42.68
C VAL A 70 -3.82 -44.34 -43.39
N PRO A 71 -2.53 -44.21 -43.85
CA PRO A 71 -1.37 -44.24 -42.94
C PRO A 71 -0.13 -43.44 -43.49
N PRO A 72 1.13 -43.65 -43.03
CA PRO A 72 1.89 -42.66 -42.27
C PRO A 72 3.12 -42.13 -43.03
N SER A 73 3.35 -40.81 -43.02
CA SER A 73 4.69 -40.27 -43.21
C SER A 73 4.80 -38.95 -42.47
N ALA A 74 5.82 -38.91 -41.63
CA ALA A 74 6.19 -37.80 -40.81
C ALA A 74 6.57 -36.60 -41.68
N GLU A 75 5.73 -35.58 -41.70
CA GLU A 75 6.20 -34.21 -41.85
C GLU A 75 5.27 -33.35 -41.00
N THR A 76 5.72 -33.11 -39.77
CA THR A 76 5.08 -32.15 -38.87
C THR A 76 5.12 -30.80 -39.59
N PRO A 77 3.96 -30.18 -39.92
CA PRO A 77 3.94 -28.80 -40.38
C PRO A 77 4.70 -27.95 -39.36
N PRO A 78 5.48 -26.92 -39.76
CA PRO A 78 5.99 -25.96 -38.80
C PRO A 78 4.78 -25.43 -38.04
N ALA A 79 4.71 -25.78 -36.75
CA ALA A 79 3.68 -25.26 -35.87
C ALA A 79 3.67 -23.73 -36.05
N PRO A 80 2.50 -23.08 -36.19
CA PRO A 80 2.46 -21.64 -36.07
C PRO A 80 3.19 -21.32 -34.76
N SER A 81 4.28 -20.56 -34.85
CA SER A 81 5.00 -20.13 -33.66
C SER A 81 3.99 -19.38 -32.82
N VAL A 82 3.44 -20.06 -31.81
CA VAL A 82 2.65 -19.39 -30.78
C VAL A 82 3.57 -18.30 -30.28
N PRO A 83 3.18 -17.01 -30.38
CA PRO A 83 3.91 -15.97 -29.68
C PRO A 83 4.10 -16.48 -28.24
N PRO A 84 5.29 -16.35 -27.64
CA PRO A 84 5.45 -16.68 -26.23
C PRO A 84 4.28 -16.01 -25.49
N PRO A 85 3.60 -16.71 -24.56
CA PRO A 85 2.51 -16.11 -23.81
C PRO A 85 3.05 -14.78 -23.31
N LEU A 86 2.44 -13.67 -23.76
CA LEU A 86 2.77 -12.35 -23.26
C LEU A 86 2.65 -12.49 -21.75
N MET A 87 3.80 -12.48 -21.06
CA MET A 87 3.81 -12.58 -19.61
C MET A 87 2.81 -11.53 -19.14
N PRO A 88 1.79 -11.91 -18.34
CA PRO A 88 0.80 -10.94 -17.91
C PRO A 88 1.54 -9.74 -17.35
N GLU A 89 1.24 -8.54 -17.85
CA GLU A 89 1.91 -7.32 -17.40
C GLU A 89 1.89 -7.33 -15.88
N PRO A 90 3.05 -7.10 -15.22
CA PRO A 90 3.11 -7.25 -13.77
C PRO A 90 2.03 -6.34 -13.17
N PRO A 91 1.19 -6.85 -12.25
CA PRO A 91 0.02 -6.10 -11.73
C PRO A 91 0.42 -4.74 -11.13
N LEU A 92 1.69 -4.58 -10.79
CA LEU A 92 2.28 -3.38 -10.25
C LEU A 92 2.53 -2.26 -11.29
N VAL A 93 2.51 -2.52 -12.59
CA VAL A 93 2.66 -1.47 -13.62
C VAL A 93 1.46 -0.52 -13.62
N VAL A 94 0.26 -1.07 -13.49
CA VAL A 94 -0.97 -0.27 -13.36
C VAL A 94 -0.93 0.58 -12.07
N GLU A 95 -0.47 -0.02 -10.98
CA GLU A 95 -0.33 0.66 -9.68
C GLU A 95 0.75 1.76 -9.72
N GLN A 96 1.88 1.50 -10.38
CA GLN A 96 2.94 2.47 -10.60
C GLN A 96 2.39 3.72 -11.27
N ARG A 97 1.73 3.56 -12.43
CA ARG A 97 1.18 4.69 -13.20
C ARG A 97 0.15 5.46 -12.38
N TRP A 98 -0.70 4.74 -11.65
CA TRP A 98 -1.69 5.37 -10.77
C TRP A 98 -1.00 6.21 -9.68
N LEU A 99 -0.03 5.65 -8.95
CA LEU A 99 0.71 6.39 -7.93
C LEU A 99 1.48 7.58 -8.53
N GLN A 100 2.13 7.41 -9.68
CA GLN A 100 2.83 8.49 -10.39
C GLN A 100 1.90 9.67 -10.72
N GLN A 101 0.67 9.41 -11.15
CA GLN A 101 -0.32 10.46 -11.40
C GLN A 101 -0.73 11.20 -10.12
N TRP A 102 -0.78 10.50 -8.98
CA TRP A 102 -1.10 11.13 -7.68
C TRP A 102 0.04 11.98 -7.12
N PHE A 103 1.29 11.59 -7.42
CA PHE A 103 2.50 12.22 -6.91
C PHE A 103 3.21 13.09 -7.96
N GLU A 104 2.56 13.37 -9.08
CA GLU A 104 3.07 14.28 -10.09
C GLU A 104 3.35 15.66 -9.47
N GLY A 105 4.54 16.22 -9.75
CA GLY A 105 4.98 17.50 -9.18
C GLY A 105 5.42 17.42 -7.72
N THR A 106 5.54 16.23 -7.13
CA THR A 106 6.14 16.02 -5.80
C THR A 106 7.54 15.40 -5.93
N PRO A 107 8.43 15.56 -4.93
CA PRO A 107 9.78 14.99 -4.97
C PRO A 107 9.80 13.48 -4.67
N VAL A 108 8.67 12.79 -4.78
CA VAL A 108 8.56 11.34 -4.59
C VAL A 108 8.99 10.63 -5.85
N VAL A 109 9.98 9.74 -5.74
CA VAL A 109 10.46 8.93 -6.86
C VAL A 109 9.70 7.62 -6.88
N ILE A 110 9.10 7.27 -8.03
CA ILE A 110 8.31 6.05 -8.18
C ILE A 110 8.83 5.28 -9.39
N ALA A 111 9.51 4.16 -9.12
CA ALA A 111 10.21 3.37 -10.13
C ALA A 111 9.80 1.90 -10.08
N SER A 112 9.50 1.31 -11.23
CA SER A 112 9.38 -0.14 -11.37
C SER A 112 10.78 -0.73 -11.40
N GLN A 113 11.01 -1.75 -10.60
CA GLN A 113 12.23 -2.53 -10.61
C GLN A 113 12.16 -3.62 -11.68
N GLY A 114 13.32 -4.02 -12.21
CA GLY A 114 13.41 -5.06 -13.24
C GLY A 114 12.89 -6.44 -12.82
N ASP A 115 12.76 -6.67 -11.52
CA ASP A 115 12.18 -7.89 -10.93
C ASP A 115 10.64 -7.85 -10.82
N GLY A 116 10.00 -6.78 -11.29
CA GLY A 116 8.54 -6.60 -11.22
C GLY A 116 8.06 -5.96 -9.92
N SER A 117 8.95 -5.65 -8.98
CA SER A 117 8.64 -4.83 -7.80
C SER A 117 8.45 -3.36 -8.14
N LEU A 118 7.76 -2.64 -7.27
CA LEU A 118 7.57 -1.21 -7.35
C LEU A 118 8.26 -0.53 -6.16
N LEU A 119 9.21 0.36 -6.45
CA LEU A 119 9.93 1.17 -5.48
C LEU A 119 9.31 2.57 -5.42
N VAL A 120 8.97 3.01 -4.21
CA VAL A 120 8.56 4.38 -3.90
C VAL A 120 9.58 4.96 -2.92
N GLU A 121 10.33 5.98 -3.36
CA GLU A 121 11.31 6.68 -2.54
C GLU A 121 10.78 8.07 -2.18
N VAL A 122 10.77 8.37 -0.88
CA VAL A 122 10.41 9.68 -0.36
C VAL A 122 11.64 10.29 0.31
N PRO A 123 12.08 11.49 -0.10
CA PRO A 123 13.25 12.13 0.51
C PRO A 123 13.06 12.34 2.02
N ALA A 124 14.12 12.11 2.78
CA ALA A 124 14.08 12.11 4.25
C ALA A 124 13.54 13.43 4.84
N GLU A 125 13.82 14.56 4.19
CA GLU A 125 13.39 15.92 4.61
C GLU A 125 11.85 16.08 4.71
N PHE A 126 11.11 15.31 3.91
CA PHE A 126 9.64 15.29 3.89
C PHE A 126 9.05 14.16 4.72
N CYS A 127 9.90 13.27 5.26
CA CYS A 127 9.49 12.10 6.01
C CYS A 127 9.41 12.38 7.51
N PHE A 128 10.51 12.85 8.09
CA PHE A 128 10.68 13.04 9.53
C PHE A 128 11.47 14.31 9.81
N ASP A 129 11.26 14.88 10.99
CA ASP A 129 12.14 15.92 11.52
C ASP A 129 13.38 15.28 12.18
N PRO A 130 14.54 15.96 12.19
CA PRO A 130 15.78 15.42 12.77
C PRO A 130 15.58 15.09 14.25
N GLY A 131 15.94 13.87 14.65
CA GLY A 131 15.74 13.36 16.02
C GLY A 131 14.28 13.02 16.39
N ALA A 132 13.33 13.15 15.47
CA ALA A 132 11.93 12.78 15.69
C ALA A 132 11.55 11.46 14.98
N SER A 133 10.61 10.71 15.58
CA SER A 133 9.97 9.54 14.99
C SER A 133 8.60 9.85 14.35
N ALA A 134 8.09 11.07 14.54
CA ALA A 134 6.77 11.48 14.05
C ALA A 134 6.77 11.68 12.52
N VAL A 135 5.80 11.02 11.86
CA VAL A 135 5.59 11.11 10.41
C VAL A 135 5.04 12.49 10.03
N LYS A 136 5.68 13.14 9.06
CA LYS A 136 5.22 14.45 8.55
C LYS A 136 3.99 14.29 7.64
N PRO A 137 3.15 15.34 7.49
CA PRO A 137 1.96 15.28 6.64
C PRO A 137 2.23 14.86 5.17
N PRO A 138 3.32 15.28 4.51
CA PRO A 138 3.63 14.82 3.15
C PRO A 138 3.88 13.31 3.07
N LEU A 139 4.56 12.71 4.05
CA LEU A 139 4.75 11.26 4.06
C LEU A 139 3.43 10.53 4.37
N ALA A 140 2.62 11.03 5.29
CA ALA A 140 1.30 10.45 5.58
C ALA A 140 0.41 10.37 4.31
N ALA A 141 0.52 11.34 3.41
CA ALA A 141 -0.11 11.34 2.09
C ALA A 141 0.29 10.12 1.25
N VAL A 142 1.61 9.89 1.16
CA VAL A 142 2.21 8.78 0.42
C VAL A 142 1.75 7.46 1.02
N LEU A 143 1.86 7.31 2.34
CA LEU A 143 1.42 6.10 3.05
C LEU A 143 -0.06 5.79 2.81
N THR A 144 -0.91 6.81 2.78
CA THR A 144 -2.35 6.66 2.48
C THR A 144 -2.59 6.12 1.07
N ARG A 145 -1.88 6.63 0.06
CA ARG A 145 -2.03 6.15 -1.32
C ARG A 145 -1.44 4.76 -1.52
N VAL A 146 -0.29 4.48 -0.90
CA VAL A 146 0.30 3.13 -0.92
C VAL A 146 -0.63 2.13 -0.22
N ARG A 147 -1.27 2.52 0.90
CA ARG A 147 -2.30 1.70 1.56
C ARG A 147 -3.45 1.37 0.60
N SER A 148 -4.01 2.37 -0.10
CA SER A 148 -5.06 2.14 -1.09
C SER A 148 -4.61 1.21 -2.23
N SER A 149 -3.33 1.25 -2.62
CA SER A 149 -2.75 0.33 -3.60
C SER A 149 -2.70 -1.12 -3.06
N LEU A 150 -2.24 -1.31 -1.82
CA LEU A 150 -2.22 -2.63 -1.16
C LEU A 150 -3.63 -3.23 -0.96
N GLU A 151 -4.62 -2.40 -0.69
CA GLU A 151 -6.02 -2.83 -0.56
C GLU A 151 -6.59 -3.32 -1.91
N ARG A 152 -6.18 -2.72 -3.03
CA ARG A 152 -6.53 -3.18 -4.38
C ARG A 152 -5.76 -4.42 -4.82
N GLN A 153 -4.55 -4.62 -4.29
CA GLN A 153 -3.65 -5.71 -4.66
C GLN A 153 -3.40 -6.68 -3.50
N PRO A 154 -4.34 -7.60 -3.22
CA PRO A 154 -4.24 -8.50 -2.09
C PRO A 154 -3.21 -9.64 -2.28
N ARG A 155 -2.32 -9.57 -3.28
CA ARG A 155 -1.19 -10.50 -3.44
C ARG A 155 0.16 -9.81 -3.33
N VAL A 156 0.18 -8.52 -3.01
CA VAL A 156 1.42 -7.74 -2.90
C VAL A 156 1.89 -7.71 -1.46
N GLN A 157 3.20 -7.84 -1.28
CA GLN A 157 3.91 -7.64 -0.02
C GLN A 157 4.57 -6.27 -0.02
N LEU A 158 4.61 -5.63 1.14
CA LEU A 158 5.26 -4.34 1.36
C LEU A 158 6.51 -4.54 2.21
N ARG A 159 7.64 -3.99 1.76
CA ARG A 159 8.84 -3.79 2.57
C ARG A 159 9.02 -2.31 2.85
N ILE A 160 9.20 -1.97 4.11
CA ILE A 160 9.43 -0.61 4.59
C ILE A 160 10.90 -0.50 4.99
N GLU A 161 11.63 0.41 4.36
CA GLU A 161 13.00 0.74 4.72
C GLU A 161 13.02 2.17 5.25
N ALA A 162 13.02 2.32 6.58
CA ALA A 162 13.03 3.65 7.20
C ALA A 162 14.47 4.14 7.41
N PRO A 163 14.74 5.44 7.19
CA PRO A 163 16.09 5.95 7.27
C PRO A 163 16.58 6.06 8.71
N ALA A 164 17.80 5.57 8.92
CA ALA A 164 18.55 5.85 10.13
C ALA A 164 19.00 7.32 10.16
N GLU A 165 19.25 7.85 11.35
CA GLU A 165 19.96 9.14 11.49
C GLU A 165 21.46 8.91 11.46
N ALA A 166 22.20 9.81 10.82
CA ALA A 166 23.66 9.79 10.87
C ALA A 166 24.14 10.03 12.31
N GLY A 167 24.75 9.00 12.91
CA GLY A 167 25.19 9.02 14.31
C GLY A 167 24.12 8.61 15.34
N GLY A 168 22.94 8.15 14.89
CA GLY A 168 21.84 7.73 15.75
C GLY A 168 21.87 6.26 16.17
N VAL A 169 21.25 5.97 17.30
CA VAL A 169 20.94 4.62 17.78
C VAL A 169 19.92 3.92 16.86
N SER A 170 20.16 2.65 16.53
CA SER A 170 19.25 1.79 15.75
C SER A 170 17.79 1.80 16.28
N SER A 171 17.58 2.17 17.54
CA SER A 171 16.25 2.34 18.13
C SER A 171 15.37 3.39 17.43
N LEU A 172 15.94 4.48 16.91
CA LEU A 172 15.16 5.54 16.28
C LEU A 172 14.70 5.17 14.86
N ALA A 173 15.53 4.46 14.10
CA ALA A 173 15.15 3.89 12.80
C ALA A 173 14.00 2.88 12.99
N ARG A 174 14.11 2.00 13.98
CA ARG A 174 13.05 1.07 14.37
C ARG A 174 11.75 1.77 14.79
N GLU A 175 11.84 2.84 15.58
CA GLU A 175 10.66 3.61 16.00
C GLU A 175 9.98 4.27 14.79
N ARG A 176 10.75 4.85 13.86
CA ARG A 176 10.23 5.40 12.60
C ARG A 176 9.56 4.33 11.74
N SER A 177 10.19 3.16 11.57
CA SER A 177 9.58 2.02 10.86
C SER A 177 8.24 1.63 11.50
N THR A 178 8.21 1.56 12.84
CA THR A 178 6.99 1.24 13.60
C THR A 178 5.88 2.27 13.31
N ARG A 179 6.21 3.57 13.33
CA ARG A 179 5.24 4.65 13.00
C ARG A 179 4.74 4.58 11.56
N VAL A 180 5.60 4.22 10.61
CA VAL A 180 5.19 4.04 9.21
C VAL A 180 4.29 2.82 9.08
N ARG A 181 4.66 1.70 9.71
CA ARG A 181 3.86 0.47 9.74
C ARG A 181 2.47 0.71 10.33
N GLU A 182 2.37 1.52 11.37
CA GLU A 182 1.09 1.87 12.01
C GLU A 182 0.05 2.42 11.01
N HIS A 183 0.47 3.14 9.98
CA HIS A 183 -0.43 3.70 8.97
C HIS A 183 -1.07 2.64 8.06
N PHE A 184 -0.45 1.46 7.96
CA PHE A 184 -0.94 0.34 7.16
C PHE A 184 -1.82 -0.62 7.95
N PHE A 185 -2.07 -0.37 9.25
CA PHE A 185 -3.05 -1.16 9.99
C PHE A 185 -4.45 -0.93 9.41
N SER A 186 -4.96 -1.96 8.74
CA SER A 186 -6.27 -2.02 8.10
C SER A 186 -6.78 -3.45 8.23
N PRO A 187 -8.10 -3.69 8.38
CA PRO A 187 -8.64 -5.06 8.34
C PRO A 187 -8.32 -5.78 7.02
N SER A 188 -8.08 -5.04 5.94
CA SER A 188 -7.76 -5.57 4.62
C SER A 188 -6.27 -5.88 4.40
N ILE A 189 -5.38 -5.40 5.27
CA ILE A 189 -3.92 -5.57 5.12
C ILE A 189 -3.41 -6.44 6.26
N LEU A 190 -3.05 -7.68 5.92
CA LEU A 190 -2.49 -8.60 6.90
C LEU A 190 -1.08 -8.15 7.34
N PRO A 191 -0.78 -8.14 8.65
CA PRO A 191 0.53 -7.73 9.15
C PRO A 191 1.67 -8.62 8.64
N THR A 192 1.39 -9.86 8.24
CA THR A 192 2.38 -10.77 7.63
C THR A 192 2.89 -10.33 6.26
N ARG A 193 2.24 -9.34 5.63
CA ARG A 193 2.63 -8.80 4.32
C ARG A 193 3.57 -7.61 4.42
N ILE A 194 3.76 -7.09 5.63
CA ILE A 194 4.56 -5.90 5.88
C ILE A 194 5.84 -6.36 6.57
N THR A 195 6.97 -6.15 5.89
CA THR A 195 8.31 -6.38 6.43
C THR A 195 8.98 -5.05 6.72
N GLU A 196 9.62 -4.93 7.88
CA GLU A 196 10.37 -3.73 8.26
C GLU A 196 11.87 -4.02 8.15
N LEU A 197 12.61 -3.08 7.58
CA LEU A 197 14.07 -3.12 7.47
C LEU A 197 14.63 -1.75 7.85
N ASP A 198 15.81 -1.73 8.47
CA ASP A 198 16.53 -0.50 8.77
C ASP A 198 17.26 -0.02 7.52
N GLY A 199 16.99 1.22 7.12
CA GLY A 199 17.66 1.91 6.02
C GLY A 199 18.97 2.57 6.46
N LEU A 200 19.79 2.96 5.48
CA LEU A 200 21.06 3.65 5.72
C LEU A 200 20.86 5.07 6.28
N PRO A 201 21.84 5.61 7.01
CA PRO A 201 21.74 6.95 7.58
C PRO A 201 21.58 8.01 6.49
N GLY A 202 20.60 8.91 6.66
CA GLY A 202 20.33 9.99 5.70
C GLY A 202 19.75 9.52 4.35
N SER A 203 19.35 8.25 4.23
CA SER A 203 18.69 7.74 3.03
C SER A 203 17.23 8.23 2.92
N PRO A 204 16.62 8.19 1.72
CA PRO A 204 15.18 8.34 1.62
C PRO A 204 14.45 7.18 2.32
N VAL A 205 13.19 7.42 2.72
CA VAL A 205 12.28 6.31 3.06
C VAL A 205 11.99 5.55 1.77
N ARG A 206 12.24 4.24 1.77
CA ARG A 206 11.91 3.37 0.64
C ARG A 206 10.74 2.47 1.00
N LEU A 207 9.74 2.44 0.14
CA LEU A 207 8.62 1.52 0.22
C LEU A 207 8.70 0.63 -1.01
N VAL A 208 8.98 -0.65 -0.81
CA VAL A 208 9.11 -1.63 -1.90
C VAL A 208 7.90 -2.54 -1.89
N MET A 209 7.14 -2.54 -2.97
CA MET A 209 5.99 -3.40 -3.18
C MET A 209 6.40 -4.56 -4.10
N THR A 210 6.42 -5.77 -3.57
CA THR A 210 6.81 -7.00 -4.28
C THR A 210 5.57 -7.87 -4.53
N PRO A 211 5.38 -8.43 -5.74
CA PRO A 211 4.36 -9.44 -5.95
C PRO A 211 4.73 -10.72 -5.16
N ALA A 212 3.76 -11.34 -4.47
CA ALA A 212 3.95 -12.59 -3.72
C ALA A 212 3.98 -13.84 -4.60
#